data_AF-A0A1F7LSB4-F1
#
_entry.id   AF-A0A1F7LSB4-F1
#
_cell.length_a   1.000
_cell.length_b   1.000
_cell.length_c   1.000
_cell.angle_alpha   90.00
_cell.angle_beta   90.00
_cell.angle_gamma   90.00
#
_symmetry.space_group_name_H-M   'P 1'
#
loop_
_entity.id
_entity.type
_entity.pdbx_description
1 polymer ?
#
loop_
_entity_poly.entity_id
_entity_poly.type
_entity_poly.pdbx_seq_one_letter_code
_entity_poly.pdbx_strand_id
1 'polypeptide(L)'
;MTERDLSDIVWTDEARRRVDNAPAFVRPGILKLMPIRARERGRTVITSEFLTEIRNESMLRVAKCIRGFGFEELSMAAFEVAKAKMRKLPHKVEVIEEIKALLDARVEKNEMILAKFSRYLQMVPERGLPWTEEALARVQRAPAFVQGIARTAIEEEARRRKEPVVTPEAVEAVMGSIASGAAPSASPRAERSAEPLHGLTMLWEAAAEERLRRIPIPAVRAMVIRKVEAHARAQGLTVVDLAAYEAALAGGFPRP
;
A
#
# COMPACT_ATOMS: atom_id res chain seq x y z
N MET A 1 -10.51 -6.58 -29.59
CA MET A 1 -10.76 -7.24 -28.29
C MET A 1 -12.10 -7.95 -28.41
N THR A 2 -12.07 -9.25 -28.68
CA THR A 2 -13.26 -10.08 -28.97
C THR A 2 -13.94 -10.54 -27.68
N GLU A 3 -15.27 -10.60 -27.68
CA GLU A 3 -16.19 -11.02 -26.59
C GLU A 3 -15.86 -12.36 -25.89
N ARG A 4 -14.94 -13.18 -26.43
CA ARG A 4 -14.58 -14.49 -25.89
C ARG A 4 -13.84 -14.47 -24.54
N ASP A 5 -13.24 -13.35 -24.16
CA ASP A 5 -12.36 -13.28 -22.96
C ASP A 5 -13.10 -12.96 -21.64
N LEU A 6 -14.42 -12.70 -21.68
CA LEU A 6 -15.23 -12.50 -20.47
C LEU A 6 -15.60 -13.81 -19.75
N SER A 7 -15.28 -14.97 -20.33
CA SER A 7 -15.83 -16.28 -19.95
C SER A 7 -14.97 -17.11 -18.97
N ASP A 8 -13.72 -16.74 -18.71
CA ASP A 8 -12.80 -17.53 -17.87
C ASP A 8 -12.86 -17.24 -16.35
N ILE A 9 -13.72 -16.30 -15.92
CA ILE A 9 -13.84 -15.95 -14.50
C ILE A 9 -15.15 -16.46 -13.93
N VAL A 10 -15.02 -17.40 -12.99
CA VAL A 10 -16.15 -18.06 -12.33
C VAL A 10 -16.53 -17.30 -11.07
N TRP A 11 -17.83 -17.17 -10.80
CA TRP A 11 -18.33 -16.63 -9.54
C TRP A 11 -18.75 -17.76 -8.62
N THR A 12 -18.43 -17.67 -7.33
CA THR A 12 -19.05 -18.57 -6.36
C THR A 12 -20.52 -18.18 -6.15
N ASP A 13 -21.37 -19.16 -5.82
CA ASP A 13 -22.79 -18.90 -5.57
C ASP A 13 -22.99 -17.88 -4.44
N GLU A 14 -22.14 -17.94 -3.41
CA GLU A 14 -22.16 -17.00 -2.31
C GLU A 14 -21.82 -15.57 -2.76
N ALA A 15 -20.79 -15.40 -3.59
CA ALA A 15 -20.43 -14.10 -4.13
C ALA A 15 -21.56 -13.53 -5.00
N ARG A 16 -22.18 -14.36 -5.84
CA ARG A 16 -23.30 -13.96 -6.68
C ARG A 16 -24.50 -13.49 -5.87
N ARG A 17 -24.91 -14.26 -4.85
CA ARG A 17 -26.00 -13.87 -3.93
C ARG A 17 -25.72 -12.53 -3.22
N ARG A 18 -24.48 -12.23 -2.84
CA ARG A 18 -24.14 -10.92 -2.25
C ARG A 18 -24.36 -9.77 -3.21
N VAL A 19 -24.05 -9.94 -4.50
CA VAL A 19 -24.29 -8.91 -5.52
C VAL A 19 -25.79 -8.74 -5.78
N ASP A 20 -26.55 -9.82 -5.81
CA ASP A 20 -28.00 -9.79 -6.01
C ASP A 20 -28.73 -9.07 -4.86
N ASN A 21 -28.16 -9.07 -3.65
CA ASN A 21 -28.68 -8.33 -2.49
C ASN A 21 -28.24 -6.85 -2.45
N ALA A 22 -27.34 -6.41 -3.33
CA ALA A 22 -26.91 -5.02 -3.36
C ALA A 22 -27.98 -4.09 -3.98
N PRO A 23 -27.97 -2.77 -3.70
CA PRO A 23 -28.85 -1.83 -4.39
C PRO A 23 -28.66 -1.85 -5.91
N ALA A 24 -29.76 -1.68 -6.66
CA ALA A 24 -29.77 -1.84 -8.12
C ALA A 24 -28.70 -0.98 -8.84
N PHE A 25 -28.52 0.27 -8.43
CA PHE A 25 -27.53 1.19 -9.00
C PHE A 25 -26.06 0.74 -8.79
N VAL A 26 -25.77 -0.14 -7.83
CA VAL A 26 -24.40 -0.63 -7.55
C VAL A 26 -24.07 -1.89 -8.35
N ARG A 27 -25.06 -2.74 -8.64
CA ARG A 27 -24.83 -4.08 -9.22
C ARG A 27 -24.08 -4.04 -10.56
N PRO A 28 -24.44 -3.19 -11.54
CA PRO A 28 -23.72 -3.13 -12.81
C PRO A 28 -22.25 -2.75 -12.62
N GLY A 29 -21.97 -1.86 -11.67
CA GLY A 29 -20.61 -1.47 -11.30
C GLY A 29 -19.80 -2.64 -10.74
N ILE A 30 -20.38 -3.43 -9.84
CA ILE A 30 -19.73 -4.62 -9.27
C ILE A 30 -19.46 -5.66 -10.35
N LEU A 31 -20.49 -6.01 -11.15
CA LEU A 31 -20.37 -7.03 -12.20
C LEU A 31 -19.32 -6.67 -13.25
N LYS A 32 -19.16 -5.38 -13.56
CA LYS A 32 -18.11 -4.89 -14.46
C LYS A 32 -16.73 -4.86 -13.79
N LEU A 33 -16.64 -4.40 -12.55
CA LEU A 33 -15.37 -4.17 -11.87
C LEU A 33 -14.69 -5.48 -11.42
N MET A 34 -15.44 -6.43 -10.87
CA MET A 34 -14.83 -7.62 -10.26
C MET A 34 -14.04 -8.48 -11.26
N PRO A 35 -14.51 -8.76 -12.49
CA PRO A 35 -13.71 -9.51 -13.46
C PRO A 35 -12.42 -8.79 -13.86
N ILE A 36 -12.44 -7.45 -13.94
CA ILE A 36 -11.23 -6.65 -14.24
C ILE A 36 -10.20 -6.85 -13.11
N ARG A 37 -10.64 -6.67 -11.86
CA ARG A 37 -9.75 -6.84 -10.69
C ARG A 37 -9.26 -8.27 -10.50
N ALA A 38 -10.11 -9.26 -10.82
CA ALA A 38 -9.74 -10.67 -10.76
C ALA A 38 -8.58 -10.94 -11.72
N ARG A 39 -8.67 -10.48 -12.98
CA ARG A 39 -7.57 -10.62 -13.97
C ARG A 39 -6.29 -9.90 -13.55
N GLU A 40 -6.41 -8.66 -13.06
CA GLU A 40 -5.25 -7.89 -12.56
C GLU A 40 -4.48 -8.64 -11.46
N ARG A 41 -5.18 -9.50 -10.69
CA ARG A 41 -4.59 -10.34 -9.63
C ARG A 41 -4.35 -11.79 -10.02
N GLY A 42 -4.54 -12.15 -11.29
CA GLY A 42 -4.43 -13.54 -11.76
C GLY A 42 -5.43 -14.51 -11.09
N ARG A 43 -6.56 -14.00 -10.57
CA ARG A 43 -7.62 -14.82 -9.99
C ARG A 43 -8.62 -15.24 -11.08
N THR A 44 -8.95 -16.53 -11.10
CA THR A 44 -9.97 -17.11 -11.99
C THR A 44 -11.32 -17.31 -11.31
N VAL A 45 -11.38 -17.16 -9.98
CA VAL A 45 -12.61 -17.32 -9.19
C VAL A 45 -12.87 -16.08 -8.35
N ILE A 46 -14.08 -15.50 -8.47
CA ILE A 46 -14.57 -14.40 -7.66
C ILE A 46 -15.31 -14.98 -6.46
N THR A 47 -14.69 -14.82 -5.28
CA THR A 47 -15.23 -15.27 -4.00
C THR A 47 -15.86 -14.12 -3.21
N SER A 48 -16.61 -14.46 -2.17
CA SER A 48 -17.21 -13.52 -1.21
C SER A 48 -16.13 -12.71 -0.46
N GLU A 49 -14.98 -13.34 -0.20
CA GLU A 49 -13.79 -12.69 0.36
C GLU A 49 -13.21 -11.67 -0.63
N PHE A 50 -13.08 -12.04 -1.90
CA PHE A 50 -12.58 -11.12 -2.92
C PHE A 50 -13.46 -9.88 -3.08
N LEU A 51 -14.80 -10.04 -3.00
CA LEU A 51 -15.71 -8.89 -2.96
C LEU A 51 -15.43 -7.97 -1.76
N THR A 52 -15.08 -8.54 -0.62
CA THR A 52 -14.75 -7.80 0.61
C THR A 52 -13.45 -7.02 0.44
N GLU A 53 -12.41 -7.64 -0.13
CA GLU A 53 -11.13 -6.97 -0.45
C GLU A 53 -11.35 -5.73 -1.33
N ILE A 54 -11.99 -5.92 -2.49
CA ILE A 54 -12.20 -4.83 -3.47
C ILE A 54 -13.13 -3.76 -2.90
N ARG A 55 -14.13 -4.14 -2.10
CA ARG A 55 -14.97 -3.19 -1.37
C ARG A 55 -14.12 -2.33 -0.43
N ASN A 56 -13.27 -2.93 0.41
CA ASN A 56 -12.44 -2.20 1.37
C ASN A 56 -11.51 -1.19 0.68
N GLU A 57 -10.89 -1.59 -0.43
CA GLU A 57 -10.13 -0.65 -1.28
C GLU A 57 -10.99 0.48 -1.83
N SER A 58 -12.19 0.16 -2.32
CA SER A 58 -13.10 1.17 -2.84
C SER A 58 -13.52 2.15 -1.74
N MET A 59 -13.73 1.66 -0.52
CA MET A 59 -14.03 2.48 0.65
C MET A 59 -12.90 3.45 0.99
N LEU A 60 -11.63 3.01 0.93
CA LEU A 60 -10.49 3.89 1.14
C LEU A 60 -10.38 4.99 0.07
N ARG A 61 -10.71 4.68 -1.19
CA ARG A 61 -10.79 5.68 -2.27
C ARG A 61 -11.88 6.72 -1.99
N VAL A 62 -13.05 6.25 -1.56
CA VAL A 62 -14.18 7.13 -1.21
C VAL A 62 -13.81 8.00 -0.01
N ALA A 63 -13.23 7.43 1.04
CA ALA A 63 -12.77 8.16 2.21
C ALA A 63 -11.74 9.25 1.84
N LYS A 64 -10.79 8.93 0.96
CA LYS A 64 -9.85 9.92 0.42
C LYS A 64 -10.56 11.04 -0.35
N CYS A 65 -11.56 10.71 -1.16
CA CYS A 65 -12.33 11.70 -1.89
C CYS A 65 -13.12 12.62 -0.96
N ILE A 66 -13.72 12.07 0.11
CA ILE A 66 -14.47 12.82 1.12
C ILE A 66 -13.56 13.82 1.83
N ARG A 67 -12.37 13.38 2.30
CA ARG A 67 -11.36 14.29 2.86
C ARG A 67 -10.90 15.35 1.85
N GLY A 68 -10.74 14.97 0.57
CA GLY A 68 -10.43 15.89 -0.52
C GLY A 68 -11.53 16.91 -0.83
N PHE A 69 -12.76 16.70 -0.35
CA PHE A 69 -13.85 17.66 -0.42
C PHE A 69 -13.98 18.52 0.84
N GLY A 70 -13.07 18.34 1.82
CA GLY A 70 -13.06 19.11 3.06
C GLY A 70 -13.95 18.54 4.17
N PHE A 71 -14.37 17.28 4.04
CA PHE A 71 -15.19 16.61 5.05
C PHE A 71 -14.34 15.65 5.89
N GLU A 72 -14.44 15.77 7.21
CA GLU A 72 -13.78 14.87 8.17
C GLU A 72 -14.71 13.72 8.60
N GLU A 73 -16.01 13.85 8.32
CA GLU A 73 -17.05 12.87 8.66
C GLU A 73 -18.06 12.69 7.53
N LEU A 74 -18.87 11.63 7.65
CA LEU A 74 -20.00 11.40 6.74
C LEU A 74 -21.12 12.40 7.03
N SER A 75 -21.40 13.27 6.07
CA SER A 75 -22.46 14.26 6.15
C SER A 75 -23.32 14.26 4.89
N MET A 76 -24.62 14.48 5.06
CA MET A 76 -25.54 14.65 3.92
C MET A 76 -25.16 15.87 3.06
N ALA A 77 -24.49 16.87 3.62
CA ALA A 77 -23.97 18.03 2.88
C ALA A 77 -22.93 17.64 1.82
N ALA A 78 -22.23 16.51 1.99
CA ALA A 78 -21.26 16.02 1.01
C ALA A 78 -21.93 15.64 -0.33
N PHE A 79 -23.20 15.24 -0.32
CA PHE A 79 -23.94 14.92 -1.54
C PHE A 79 -24.21 16.15 -2.40
N GLU A 80 -24.48 17.31 -1.80
CA GLU A 80 -24.66 18.57 -2.54
C GLU A 80 -23.37 19.02 -3.20
N VAL A 81 -22.23 18.91 -2.49
CA VAL A 81 -20.91 19.18 -3.07
C VAL A 81 -20.57 18.21 -4.20
N ALA A 82 -20.86 16.92 -4.01
CA ALA A 82 -20.65 15.91 -5.04
C ALA A 82 -21.52 16.18 -6.28
N LYS A 83 -22.80 16.52 -6.10
CA LYS A 83 -23.74 16.88 -7.17
C LYS A 83 -23.24 18.09 -7.96
N ALA A 84 -22.83 19.16 -7.28
CA ALA A 84 -22.30 20.36 -7.92
C ALA A 84 -21.06 20.06 -8.78
N LYS A 85 -20.15 19.21 -8.29
CA LYS A 85 -18.95 18.79 -9.04
C LYS A 85 -19.29 17.87 -10.22
N MET A 86 -20.33 17.06 -10.12
CA MET A 86 -20.74 16.10 -11.15
C MET A 86 -21.80 16.64 -12.12
N ARG A 87 -22.13 17.94 -12.08
CA ARG A 87 -23.15 18.59 -12.92
C ARG A 87 -23.07 18.34 -14.43
N LYS A 88 -21.88 18.00 -14.94
CA LYS A 88 -21.65 17.70 -16.37
C LYS A 88 -21.97 16.24 -16.76
N LEU A 89 -22.31 15.39 -15.80
CA LEU A 89 -22.53 13.96 -15.97
C LEU A 89 -23.94 13.59 -15.45
N PRO A 90 -24.99 13.72 -16.28
CA PRO A 90 -26.39 13.57 -15.85
C PRO A 90 -26.66 12.26 -15.10
N HIS A 91 -26.19 11.14 -15.65
CA HIS A 91 -26.34 9.84 -15.01
C HIS A 91 -25.72 9.77 -13.60
N LYS A 92 -24.58 10.44 -13.36
CA LYS A 92 -23.98 10.46 -12.02
C LYS A 92 -24.78 11.30 -11.04
N VAL A 93 -25.41 12.36 -11.52
CA VAL A 93 -26.30 13.20 -10.70
C VAL A 93 -27.55 12.43 -10.30
N GLU A 94 -28.16 11.69 -11.24
CA GLU A 94 -29.29 10.80 -10.95
C GLU A 94 -28.93 9.77 -9.88
N VAL A 95 -27.79 9.08 -10.03
CA VAL A 95 -27.33 8.11 -9.03
C VAL A 95 -27.08 8.76 -7.65
N ILE A 96 -26.59 10.00 -7.61
CA ILE A 96 -26.40 10.74 -6.35
C ILE A 96 -27.76 10.97 -5.66
N GLU A 97 -28.80 11.36 -6.41
CA GLU A 97 -30.16 11.54 -5.88
C GLU A 97 -30.78 10.21 -5.43
N GLU A 98 -30.60 9.13 -6.19
CA GLU A 98 -31.06 7.79 -5.79
C GLU A 98 -30.42 7.33 -4.48
N ILE A 99 -29.11 7.56 -4.31
CA ILE A 99 -28.41 7.23 -3.06
C ILE A 99 -28.97 8.07 -1.90
N LYS A 100 -29.17 9.38 -2.12
CA LYS A 100 -29.71 10.29 -1.11
C LYS A 100 -31.10 9.84 -0.67
N ALA A 101 -32.01 9.58 -1.60
CA ALA A 101 -33.35 9.09 -1.32
C ALA A 101 -33.34 7.73 -0.59
N LEU A 102 -32.45 6.81 -1.00
CA LEU A 102 -32.30 5.52 -0.34
C LEU A 102 -31.77 5.63 1.10
N LEU A 103 -30.93 6.62 1.39
CA LEU A 103 -30.46 6.89 2.74
C LEU A 103 -31.52 7.59 3.59
N ASP A 104 -32.26 8.55 3.02
CA ASP A 104 -33.35 9.27 3.69
C ASP A 104 -34.52 8.33 4.06
N ALA A 105 -34.78 7.31 3.24
CA ALA A 105 -35.81 6.30 3.52
C ALA A 105 -35.44 5.33 4.67
N ARG A 106 -34.19 5.35 5.17
CA ARG A 106 -33.78 4.46 6.26
C ARG A 106 -34.22 5.05 7.59
N VAL A 107 -35.06 4.29 8.29
CA VAL A 107 -35.59 4.66 9.61
C VAL A 107 -34.51 4.54 10.71
N GLU A 108 -33.59 3.58 10.57
CA GLU A 108 -32.55 3.32 11.55
C GLU A 108 -31.14 3.63 11.02
N LYS A 109 -30.36 4.31 11.86
CA LYS A 109 -28.93 4.52 11.61
C LYS A 109 -28.20 3.21 11.83
N ASN A 110 -27.54 2.71 10.79
CA ASN A 110 -26.67 1.55 10.94
C ASN A 110 -25.32 1.98 11.54
N GLU A 111 -25.25 1.99 12.87
CA GLU A 111 -24.06 2.40 13.63
C GLU A 111 -22.81 1.61 13.24
N MET A 112 -22.95 0.30 12.96
CA MET A 112 -21.83 -0.53 12.54
C MET A 112 -21.25 -0.08 11.18
N ILE A 113 -22.11 0.30 10.23
CA ILE A 113 -21.65 0.84 8.94
C ILE A 113 -20.94 2.17 9.14
N LEU A 114 -21.52 3.06 9.97
CA LEU A 114 -20.91 4.35 10.28
C LEU A 114 -19.54 4.18 10.95
N ALA A 115 -19.43 3.31 11.95
CA ALA A 115 -18.16 3.00 12.62
C ALA A 115 -17.11 2.44 11.64
N LYS A 116 -17.50 1.51 10.76
CA LYS A 116 -16.63 1.00 9.70
C LYS A 116 -16.18 2.12 8.76
N PHE A 117 -17.07 3.05 8.43
CA PHE A 117 -16.74 4.16 7.56
C PHE A 117 -15.78 5.17 8.21
N SER A 118 -16.03 5.52 9.47
CA SER A 118 -15.15 6.37 10.27
C SER A 118 -13.74 5.78 10.36
N ARG A 119 -13.62 4.45 10.48
CA ARG A 119 -12.32 3.76 10.42
C ARG A 119 -11.60 4.00 9.10
N TYR A 120 -12.28 3.95 7.95
CA TYR A 120 -11.64 4.27 6.67
C TYR A 120 -11.17 5.72 6.59
N LEU A 121 -11.94 6.68 7.13
CA LEU A 121 -11.54 8.10 7.17
C LEU A 121 -10.26 8.30 8.00
N GLN A 122 -10.15 7.60 9.14
CA GLN A 122 -8.96 7.60 10.00
C GLN A 122 -7.74 6.96 9.31
N MET A 123 -7.95 5.96 8.47
CA MET A 123 -6.88 5.28 7.73
C MET A 123 -6.33 6.08 6.55
N VAL A 124 -7.04 7.12 6.08
CA VAL A 124 -6.56 7.96 4.98
C VAL A 124 -5.53 8.95 5.53
N PRO A 125 -4.27 8.92 5.04
CA PRO A 125 -3.26 9.87 5.48
C PRO A 125 -3.52 11.27 4.90
N GLU A 126 -3.02 12.32 5.57
CA GLU A 126 -3.11 13.70 5.06
C GLU A 126 -2.37 13.89 3.74
N ARG A 127 -1.24 13.20 3.59
CA ARG A 127 -0.41 13.19 2.37
C ARG A 127 -0.12 11.74 1.98
N GLY A 128 -0.13 11.48 0.68
CA GLY A 128 0.21 10.16 0.12
C GLY A 128 -1.00 9.33 -0.32
N LEU A 129 -0.80 8.02 -0.41
CA LEU A 129 -1.83 7.07 -0.78
C LEU A 129 -2.40 6.41 0.49
N PRO A 130 -3.72 6.13 0.57
CA PRO A 130 -4.28 5.33 1.64
C PRO A 130 -3.80 3.89 1.49
N TRP A 131 -3.62 3.20 2.61
CA TRP A 131 -3.15 1.83 2.65
C TRP A 131 -4.25 0.91 3.16
N THR A 132 -4.39 -0.26 2.53
CA THR A 132 -5.21 -1.34 3.08
C THR A 132 -4.60 -1.86 4.39
N GLU A 133 -5.42 -2.40 5.29
CA GLU A 133 -4.94 -2.96 6.56
C GLU A 133 -3.96 -4.11 6.31
N GLU A 134 -4.28 -4.93 5.30
CA GLU A 134 -3.49 -6.08 4.89
C GLU A 134 -2.13 -5.67 4.29
N ALA A 135 -2.04 -4.51 3.64
CA ALA A 135 -0.77 -3.94 3.18
C ALA A 135 0.07 -3.40 4.34
N LEU A 136 -0.56 -2.68 5.28
CA LEU A 136 0.12 -2.16 6.48
C LEU A 136 0.68 -3.30 7.33
N ALA A 137 -0.12 -4.34 7.56
CA ALA A 137 0.29 -5.51 8.32
C ALA A 137 1.50 -6.22 7.69
N ARG A 138 1.57 -6.29 6.35
CA ARG A 138 2.73 -6.85 5.64
C ARG A 138 4.00 -6.03 5.85
N VAL A 139 3.92 -4.71 5.71
CA VAL A 139 5.09 -3.84 5.93
C VAL A 139 5.55 -3.87 7.38
N GLN A 140 4.63 -3.97 8.34
CA GLN A 140 4.97 -4.06 9.77
C GLN A 140 5.75 -5.32 10.14
N ARG A 141 5.67 -6.39 9.34
CA ARG A 141 6.50 -7.59 9.54
C ARG A 141 7.97 -7.36 9.19
N ALA A 142 8.29 -6.33 8.40
CA ALA A 142 9.67 -5.99 8.08
C ALA A 142 10.34 -5.26 9.27
N PRO A 143 11.67 -5.38 9.44
CA PRO A 143 12.41 -4.65 10.47
C PRO A 143 12.18 -3.14 10.41
N ALA A 144 12.06 -2.49 11.57
CA ALA A 144 11.67 -1.08 11.70
C ALA A 144 12.50 -0.12 10.82
N PHE A 145 13.81 -0.35 10.71
CA PHE A 145 14.71 0.50 9.91
C PHE A 145 14.43 0.45 8.39
N VAL A 146 13.81 -0.63 7.90
CA VAL A 146 13.43 -0.79 6.48
C VAL A 146 12.03 -0.25 6.23
N GLN A 147 11.14 -0.20 7.24
CA GLN A 147 9.73 0.16 7.06
C GLN A 147 9.55 1.54 6.39
N GLY A 148 10.36 2.53 6.74
CA GLY A 148 10.30 3.86 6.11
C GLY A 148 10.66 3.82 4.62
N ILE A 149 11.75 3.14 4.27
CA ILE A 149 12.21 2.98 2.88
C ILE A 149 11.19 2.17 2.07
N ALA A 150 10.69 1.07 2.65
CA ALA A 150 9.68 0.22 2.05
C ALA A 150 8.39 0.99 1.77
N ARG A 151 7.90 1.81 2.71
CA ARG A 151 6.70 2.64 2.52
C ARG A 151 6.82 3.55 1.30
N THR A 152 7.93 4.28 1.17
CA THR A 152 8.14 5.17 0.03
C THR A 152 8.17 4.39 -1.28
N ALA A 153 8.96 3.32 -1.36
CA ALA A 153 9.08 2.49 -2.56
C ALA A 153 7.73 1.85 -2.97
N ILE A 154 6.95 1.38 -1.99
CA ILE A 154 5.63 0.78 -2.22
C ILE A 154 4.63 1.84 -2.71
N GLU A 155 4.63 3.06 -2.15
CA GLU A 155 3.78 4.13 -2.66
C GLU A 155 4.15 4.54 -4.08
N GLU A 156 5.43 4.59 -4.41
CA GLU A 156 5.91 4.87 -5.76
C GLU A 156 5.47 3.77 -6.74
N GLU A 157 5.59 2.50 -6.34
CA GLU A 157 5.11 1.36 -7.14
C GLU A 157 3.60 1.43 -7.36
N ALA A 158 2.82 1.73 -6.32
CA ALA A 158 1.38 1.91 -6.44
C ALA A 158 1.03 3.09 -7.39
N ARG A 159 1.74 4.22 -7.30
CA ARG A 159 1.59 5.35 -8.25
C ARG A 159 1.95 4.94 -9.68
N ARG A 160 3.03 4.17 -9.87
CA ARG A 160 3.47 3.67 -11.17
C ARG A 160 2.41 2.77 -11.82
N ARG A 161 1.76 1.92 -11.02
CA ARG A 161 0.62 1.08 -11.44
C ARG A 161 -0.69 1.85 -11.56
N LYS A 162 -0.71 3.13 -11.22
CA LYS A 162 -1.92 3.98 -11.15
C LYS A 162 -2.97 3.42 -10.18
N GLU A 163 -2.51 2.72 -9.15
CA GLU A 163 -3.35 2.25 -8.06
C GLU A 163 -3.56 3.40 -7.05
N PRO A 164 -4.81 3.83 -6.80
CA PRO A 164 -5.10 4.95 -5.91
C PRO A 164 -5.07 4.58 -4.42
N VAL A 165 -4.84 3.30 -4.09
CA VAL A 165 -4.74 2.74 -2.74
C VAL A 165 -3.58 1.74 -2.76
N VAL A 166 -2.78 1.70 -1.70
CA VAL A 166 -1.73 0.69 -1.54
C VAL A 166 -2.35 -0.64 -1.12
N THR A 167 -2.20 -1.62 -2.00
CA THR A 167 -2.72 -2.99 -1.87
C THR A 167 -1.63 -3.96 -1.40
N PRO A 168 -1.99 -5.15 -0.87
CA PRO A 168 -1.03 -6.20 -0.61
C PRO A 168 -0.16 -6.53 -1.81
N GLU A 169 -0.72 -6.54 -3.01
CA GLU A 169 -0.01 -6.84 -4.25
C GLU A 169 1.07 -5.80 -4.55
N ALA A 170 0.86 -4.52 -4.23
CA ALA A 170 1.89 -3.49 -4.32
C ALA A 170 3.02 -3.71 -3.30
N VAL A 171 2.69 -4.19 -2.09
CA VAL A 171 3.70 -4.55 -1.07
C VAL A 171 4.53 -5.73 -1.55
N GLU A 172 3.89 -6.81 -2.01
CA GLU A 172 4.57 -8.02 -2.49
C GLU A 172 5.42 -7.72 -3.73
N ALA A 173 4.97 -6.85 -4.63
CA ALA A 173 5.74 -6.44 -5.78
C ALA A 173 7.10 -5.83 -5.40
N VAL A 174 7.15 -5.02 -4.35
CA VAL A 174 8.38 -4.39 -3.86
C VAL A 174 9.17 -5.34 -2.97
N MET A 175 8.51 -6.02 -2.03
CA MET A 175 9.18 -6.91 -1.06
C MET A 175 9.69 -8.19 -1.71
N GLY A 176 8.94 -8.79 -2.64
CA GLY A 176 9.37 -9.93 -3.44
C GLY A 176 10.52 -9.58 -4.37
N SER A 177 10.52 -8.36 -4.92
CA SER A 177 11.63 -7.79 -5.68
C SER A 177 12.91 -7.66 -4.81
N ILE A 178 12.78 -7.15 -3.58
CA ILE A 178 13.89 -7.08 -2.60
C ILE A 178 14.39 -8.48 -2.21
N ALA A 179 13.48 -9.43 -1.95
CA ALA A 179 13.81 -10.79 -1.51
C ALA A 179 14.43 -11.65 -2.64
N SER A 180 14.01 -11.44 -3.88
CA SER A 180 14.53 -12.14 -5.07
C SER A 180 15.83 -11.53 -5.61
N GLY A 181 16.35 -10.45 -5.01
CA GLY A 181 17.52 -9.73 -5.52
C GLY A 181 17.29 -9.02 -6.86
N ALA A 182 16.04 -8.97 -7.34
CA ALA A 182 15.65 -8.34 -8.59
C ALA A 182 15.05 -6.97 -8.27
N ALA A 183 15.83 -5.90 -8.34
CA ALA A 183 15.38 -4.53 -8.01
C ALA A 183 14.09 -4.11 -8.77
N PRO A 184 13.20 -3.29 -8.18
CA PRO A 184 12.26 -2.50 -8.97
C PRO A 184 13.13 -1.55 -9.80
N SER A 185 12.90 -1.50 -11.11
CA SER A 185 13.69 -0.77 -12.11
C SER A 185 14.24 0.60 -11.65
N ALA A 186 15.39 0.54 -11.00
CA ALA A 186 16.51 1.47 -10.97
C ALA A 186 17.72 0.63 -10.52
N SER A 187 18.37 -0.01 -11.49
CA SER A 187 19.54 -0.91 -11.36
C SER A 187 20.83 -0.19 -10.93
N PRO A 188 21.92 -0.89 -10.49
CA PRO A 188 22.16 -2.33 -10.66
C PRO A 188 22.53 -3.17 -9.41
N ARG A 189 22.10 -4.45 -9.50
CA ARG A 189 22.69 -5.73 -9.02
C ARG A 189 23.19 -5.86 -7.58
N ALA A 190 22.45 -6.63 -6.79
CA ALA A 190 23.03 -7.45 -5.72
C ALA A 190 23.12 -8.91 -6.20
N GLU A 191 24.07 -9.16 -7.10
CA GLU A 191 24.78 -10.43 -7.03
C GLU A 191 25.54 -10.44 -5.69
N ARG A 192 25.83 -11.62 -5.13
CA ARG A 192 26.82 -11.72 -4.06
C ARG A 192 28.09 -11.06 -4.59
N SER A 193 28.35 -9.81 -4.22
CA SER A 193 29.47 -9.07 -4.77
C SER A 193 30.74 -9.69 -4.18
N ALA A 194 31.42 -10.49 -4.99
CA ALA A 194 32.84 -10.79 -4.84
C ALA A 194 33.72 -9.56 -5.17
N GLU A 195 33.12 -8.36 -5.20
CA GLU A 195 33.84 -7.10 -5.31
C GLU A 195 34.39 -6.67 -3.95
N PRO A 196 35.60 -6.08 -3.92
CA PRO A 196 36.14 -5.47 -2.71
C PRO A 196 35.16 -4.46 -2.11
N LEU A 197 34.99 -4.47 -0.79
CA LEU A 197 34.24 -3.43 -0.09
C LEU A 197 35.00 -2.10 -0.21
N HIS A 198 34.48 -1.16 -1.00
CA HIS A 198 35.10 0.14 -1.20
C HIS A 198 34.69 1.13 -0.09
N GLY A 199 35.65 1.93 0.39
CA GLY A 199 35.41 2.99 1.38
C GLY A 199 35.54 2.58 2.84
N LEU A 200 36.00 1.34 3.13
CA LEU A 200 36.41 0.95 4.48
C LEU A 200 37.70 1.70 4.85
N THR A 201 37.70 2.35 6.00
CA THR A 201 38.87 3.05 6.54
C THR A 201 39.30 2.48 7.90
N MET A 202 38.64 1.41 8.35
CA MET A 202 38.96 0.64 9.55
C MET A 202 38.99 -0.85 9.24
N LEU A 203 39.47 -1.66 10.18
CA LEU A 203 39.38 -3.11 10.12
C LEU A 203 37.96 -3.55 10.50
N TRP A 204 37.42 -4.53 9.77
CA TRP A 204 36.09 -5.07 10.00
C TRP A 204 36.17 -6.59 10.20
N GLU A 205 35.39 -7.09 11.13
CA GLU A 205 35.26 -8.53 11.35
C GLU A 205 34.34 -9.16 10.30
N ALA A 206 34.61 -10.42 9.94
CA ALA A 206 33.86 -11.16 8.91
C ALA A 206 32.33 -11.13 9.11
N ALA A 207 31.86 -11.21 10.36
CA ALA A 207 30.44 -11.16 10.67
C ALA A 207 29.81 -9.78 10.37
N ALA A 208 30.51 -8.68 10.67
CA ALA A 208 30.05 -7.32 10.38
C ALA A 208 30.14 -7.00 8.88
N GLU A 209 31.20 -7.44 8.20
CA GLU A 209 31.32 -7.31 6.75
C GLU A 209 30.22 -8.07 6.00
N GLU A 210 29.85 -9.27 6.46
CA GLU A 210 28.74 -10.03 5.88
C GLU A 210 27.42 -9.25 5.98
N ARG A 211 27.20 -8.51 7.07
CA ARG A 211 26.04 -7.62 7.19
C ARG A 211 26.11 -6.45 6.20
N LEU A 212 27.28 -5.87 5.97
CA LEU A 212 27.46 -4.83 4.94
C LEU A 212 27.19 -5.38 3.53
N ARG A 213 27.67 -6.58 3.21
CA ARG A 213 27.48 -7.22 1.90
C ARG A 213 26.01 -7.49 1.59
N ARG A 214 25.18 -7.71 2.62
CA ARG A 214 23.72 -7.85 2.48
C ARG A 214 22.99 -6.55 2.13
N ILE A 215 23.63 -5.40 2.21
CA ILE A 215 23.04 -4.10 1.84
C ILE A 215 23.21 -3.92 0.33
N PRO A 216 22.15 -4.04 -0.48
CA PRO A 216 22.28 -4.14 -1.94
C PRO A 216 22.63 -2.81 -2.62
N ILE A 217 22.39 -1.67 -1.96
CA ILE A 217 22.57 -0.33 -2.56
C ILE A 217 23.95 0.24 -2.16
N PRO A 218 24.89 0.47 -3.11
CA PRO A 218 26.25 0.94 -2.79
C PRO A 218 26.29 2.28 -2.03
N ALA A 219 25.43 3.24 -2.38
CA ALA A 219 25.33 4.52 -1.70
C ALA A 219 24.91 4.38 -0.22
N VAL A 220 23.98 3.45 0.06
CA VAL A 220 23.54 3.14 1.43
C VAL A 220 24.66 2.43 2.19
N ARG A 221 25.36 1.50 1.54
CA ARG A 221 26.50 0.78 2.13
C ARG A 221 27.62 1.75 2.54
N ALA A 222 28.01 2.67 1.65
CA ALA A 222 29.04 3.69 1.96
C ALA A 222 28.61 4.65 3.09
N MET A 223 27.32 4.97 3.18
CA MET A 223 26.79 5.73 4.30
C MET A 223 26.87 4.96 5.63
N VAL A 224 26.50 3.67 5.61
CA VAL A 224 26.58 2.80 6.79
C VAL A 224 28.02 2.61 7.23
N ILE A 225 28.97 2.38 6.31
CA ILE A 225 30.41 2.31 6.61
C ILE A 225 30.85 3.57 7.34
N ARG A 226 30.60 4.77 6.79
CA ARG A 226 30.98 6.03 7.44
C ARG A 226 30.39 6.18 8.83
N LYS A 227 29.11 5.82 9.02
CA LYS A 227 28.43 5.94 10.32
C LYS A 227 29.01 4.97 11.34
N VAL A 228 29.16 3.70 10.97
CA VAL A 228 29.65 2.65 11.87
C VAL A 228 31.10 2.92 12.25
N GLU A 229 31.95 3.31 11.30
CA GLU A 229 33.33 3.67 11.59
C GLU A 229 33.46 4.94 12.44
N ALA A 230 32.61 5.96 12.20
CA ALA A 230 32.57 7.14 13.07
C ALA A 230 32.17 6.78 14.51
N HIS A 231 31.19 5.89 14.66
CA HIS A 231 30.75 5.41 15.97
C HIS A 231 31.83 4.57 16.67
N ALA A 232 32.46 3.65 15.95
CA ALA A 232 33.55 2.83 16.46
C ALA A 232 34.74 3.71 16.90
N ARG A 233 35.12 4.71 16.10
CA ARG A 233 36.15 5.70 16.48
C ARG A 233 35.77 6.50 17.71
N ALA A 234 34.52 6.94 17.82
CA ALA A 234 34.04 7.66 18.99
C ALA A 234 34.10 6.80 20.28
N GLN A 235 34.05 5.48 20.14
CA GLN A 235 34.20 4.51 21.23
C GLN A 235 35.65 4.02 21.41
N GLY A 236 36.62 4.55 20.65
CA GLY A 236 38.02 4.13 20.72
C GLY A 236 38.30 2.73 20.16
N LEU A 237 37.34 2.14 19.43
CA LEU A 237 37.51 0.84 18.80
C LEU A 237 38.37 0.97 17.54
N THR A 238 39.25 0.00 17.31
CA THR A 238 40.12 -0.09 16.12
C THR A 238 39.61 -1.09 15.09
N VAL A 239 38.73 -2.00 15.53
CA VAL A 239 38.07 -3.02 14.71
C VAL A 239 36.56 -2.91 14.89
N VAL A 240 35.80 -3.02 13.80
CA VAL A 240 34.33 -3.09 13.83
C VAL A 240 33.91 -4.56 13.89
N ASP A 241 33.46 -4.99 15.06
CA ASP A 241 32.79 -6.27 15.26
C ASP A 241 31.27 -6.17 15.02
N LEU A 242 30.57 -7.30 15.11
CA LEU A 242 29.12 -7.32 14.92
C LEU A 242 28.37 -6.47 15.96
N ALA A 243 28.87 -6.42 17.20
CA ALA A 243 28.24 -5.67 18.29
C ALA A 243 28.35 -4.15 18.07
N ALA A 244 29.52 -3.66 17.67
CA ALA A 244 29.78 -2.27 17.31
C ALA A 244 28.97 -1.85 16.07
N TYR A 245 28.82 -2.74 15.08
CA TYR A 245 27.96 -2.53 13.93
C TYR A 245 26.49 -2.33 14.34
N GLU A 246 25.96 -3.21 15.19
CA GLU A 246 24.56 -3.14 15.64
C GLU A 246 24.33 -1.93 16.57
N ALA A 247 25.27 -1.64 17.48
CA ALA A 247 25.22 -0.48 18.38
C ALA A 247 25.22 0.85 17.61
N ALA A 248 26.04 0.97 16.56
CA ALA A 248 26.08 2.15 15.70
C ALA A 248 24.76 2.41 14.95
N LEU A 249 24.02 1.35 14.64
CA LEU A 249 22.72 1.44 13.97
C LEU A 249 21.57 1.68 14.95
N ALA A 250 21.69 1.21 16.20
CA ALA A 250 20.74 1.46 17.28
C ALA A 250 20.81 2.91 17.79
N GLY A 251 21.98 3.54 17.75
CA GLY A 251 22.14 4.99 17.97
C GLY A 251 21.53 5.77 16.82
N GLY A 252 20.36 6.39 17.04
CA GLY A 252 19.65 7.22 16.06
C GLY A 252 20.54 8.26 15.37
N PHE A 253 20.13 8.73 14.19
CA PHE A 253 20.86 9.80 13.49
C PHE A 253 20.96 11.04 14.38
N PRO A 254 22.15 11.66 14.55
CA PRO A 254 22.20 13.03 15.04
C PRO A 254 21.38 13.86 14.05
N ARG A 255 20.37 14.57 14.56
CA ARG A 255 19.61 15.51 13.75
C ARG A 255 20.55 16.65 13.32
N PRO A 256 20.45 17.12 12.07
CA PRO A 256 21.15 18.32 11.64
C PRO A 256 20.72 19.54 12.48
#